data_AF-A0A2A4V8P6-F1
#
_entry.id   AF-A0A2A4V8P6-F1
#
_cell.length_a   1.000
_cell.length_b   1.000
_cell.length_c   1.000
_cell.angle_alpha   90.00
_cell.angle_beta   90.00
_cell.angle_gamma   90.00
#
_symmetry.space_group_name_H-M   'P 1'
#
loop_
_entity.id
_entity.type
_entity.pdbx_description
1 polymer ?
#
loop_
_entity_poly.entity_id
_entity_poly.type
_entity_poly.pdbx_seq_one_letter_code
_entity_poly.pdbx_strand_id
1 'polypeptide(L)'
;MPIIDTILLPASLWLIMFSMGLSLTLDDFRRVAHNRRALVVGVTSMLIVPPLIGIAIATMFAPTSVLMVGFILLATCPGGMLSNLMTDLAKGDLALSLSLSILVSMVYILVVPFYAHFALTHFMGVEEQVSIPLLSFVGKIFSITLIPAGLGLLANTLMPALSKKIKGLVKLGGTSVLVVSFGFILVDQLAVLKEYFTSLFAITVALNVVTLAVAIALSKGMKLMPKERIAVCIEHIIRQEGTAIYIAVTIVGSREMSLPMIMNTPVALVICISFVLFSRRKKNSDRILAA
;
A
#
# COMPACT_ATOMS: atom_id res chain seq x y z
N MET A 1 -3.12 -16.50 -18.83
CA MET A 1 -3.78 -17.53 -17.99
C MET A 1 -5.01 -16.93 -17.29
N PRO A 2 -6.22 -17.12 -17.85
CA PRO A 2 -7.43 -16.43 -17.39
C PRO A 2 -7.80 -16.71 -15.92
N ILE A 3 -7.41 -17.87 -15.38
CA ILE A 3 -7.70 -18.27 -13.99
C ILE A 3 -7.00 -17.36 -12.97
N ILE A 4 -5.77 -16.94 -13.25
CA ILE A 4 -5.02 -16.06 -12.33
C ILE A 4 -5.71 -14.71 -12.24
N ASP A 5 -6.00 -14.15 -13.40
CA ASP A 5 -6.47 -12.78 -13.55
C ASP A 5 -7.92 -12.64 -13.07
N THR A 6 -8.77 -13.67 -13.27
CA THR A 6 -10.21 -13.61 -12.98
C THR A 6 -10.63 -14.28 -11.66
N ILE A 7 -9.83 -15.20 -11.11
CA ILE A 7 -10.20 -15.96 -9.91
C ILE A 7 -9.17 -15.79 -8.78
N LEU A 8 -7.90 -16.13 -9.03
CA LEU A 8 -6.90 -16.18 -7.96
C LEU A 8 -6.59 -14.81 -7.37
N LEU A 9 -6.33 -13.80 -8.21
CA LEU A 9 -6.05 -12.44 -7.74
C LEU A 9 -7.25 -11.84 -6.98
N PRO A 10 -8.47 -11.84 -7.52
CA PRO A 10 -9.63 -11.34 -6.80
C PRO A 10 -9.89 -12.08 -5.48
N ALA A 11 -9.79 -13.41 -5.47
CA ALA A 11 -9.98 -14.21 -4.26
C ALA A 11 -8.91 -13.89 -3.21
N SER A 12 -7.65 -13.74 -3.63
CA SER A 12 -6.55 -13.37 -2.72
C SER A 12 -6.79 -12.01 -2.07
N LEU A 13 -7.20 -11.01 -2.86
CA LEU A 13 -7.48 -9.67 -2.36
C LEU A 13 -8.70 -9.69 -1.43
N TRP A 14 -9.75 -10.41 -1.79
CA TRP A 14 -10.94 -10.56 -0.96
C TRP A 14 -10.60 -11.16 0.42
N LEU A 15 -9.80 -12.24 0.45
CA LEU A 15 -9.36 -12.86 1.71
C LEU A 15 -8.47 -11.93 2.55
N ILE A 16 -7.58 -11.16 1.90
CA ILE A 16 -6.74 -10.18 2.59
C ILE A 16 -7.58 -9.05 3.19
N MET A 17 -8.55 -8.51 2.44
CA MET A 17 -9.48 -7.47 2.90
C MET A 17 -10.37 -7.98 4.03
N PHE A 18 -10.87 -9.21 3.93
CA PHE A 18 -11.65 -9.84 4.98
C PHE A 18 -10.81 -10.05 6.25
N SER A 19 -9.57 -10.54 6.13
CA SER A 19 -8.64 -10.69 7.25
C SER A 19 -8.28 -9.35 7.90
N MET A 20 -8.15 -8.29 7.11
CA MET A 20 -8.00 -6.94 7.62
C MET A 20 -9.24 -6.53 8.43
N GLY A 21 -10.45 -6.75 7.91
CA GLY A 21 -11.71 -6.53 8.63
C GLY A 21 -11.81 -7.29 9.96
N LEU A 22 -11.40 -8.57 9.98
CA LEU A 22 -11.35 -9.39 11.20
C LEU A 22 -10.39 -8.82 12.28
N SER A 23 -9.54 -7.88 11.91
CA SER A 23 -8.60 -7.21 12.81
C SER A 23 -9.14 -5.91 13.40
N LEU A 24 -10.26 -5.40 12.89
CA LEU A 24 -10.84 -4.13 13.27
C LEU A 24 -11.90 -4.32 14.35
N THR A 25 -11.98 -3.37 15.28
CA THR A 25 -13.03 -3.28 16.28
C THR A 25 -13.75 -1.94 16.18
N LEU A 26 -15.01 -1.87 16.61
CA LEU A 26 -15.75 -0.60 16.67
C LEU A 26 -15.06 0.44 17.57
N ASP A 27 -14.34 -0.03 18.59
CA ASP A 27 -13.58 0.83 19.50
C ASP A 27 -12.34 1.44 18.85
N ASP A 28 -11.74 0.80 17.84
CA ASP A 28 -10.62 1.39 17.10
C ASP A 28 -11.04 2.71 16.46
N PHE A 29 -12.26 2.78 15.91
CA PHE A 29 -12.82 4.01 15.33
C PHE A 29 -13.08 5.10 16.39
N ARG A 30 -13.42 4.71 17.61
CA ARG A 30 -13.58 5.67 18.73
C ARG A 30 -12.24 6.20 19.22
N ARG A 31 -11.20 5.38 19.17
CA ARG A 31 -9.85 5.69 19.69
C ARG A 31 -8.96 6.43 18.70
N VAL A 32 -9.33 6.49 17.43
CA VAL A 32 -8.64 7.23 16.36
C VAL A 32 -8.25 8.67 16.78
N ALA A 33 -8.98 9.32 17.68
CA ALA A 33 -8.79 10.74 18.01
C ALA A 33 -7.75 11.07 19.11
N HIS A 34 -6.94 10.13 19.60
CA HIS A 34 -6.05 10.40 20.75
C HIS A 34 -4.89 11.39 20.43
N ASN A 35 -4.49 11.52 19.16
CA ASN A 35 -3.49 12.49 18.70
C ASN A 35 -3.88 13.13 17.37
N ARG A 36 -4.73 14.16 17.43
CA ARG A 36 -5.33 14.79 16.25
C ARG A 36 -4.28 15.35 15.28
N ARG A 37 -3.18 15.91 15.77
CA ARG A 37 -2.18 16.55 14.90
C ARG A 37 -1.40 15.52 14.08
N ALA A 38 -0.79 14.53 14.72
CA ALA A 38 0.00 13.53 14.02
C ALA A 38 -0.85 12.70 13.06
N LEU A 39 -2.10 12.40 13.47
CA LEU A 39 -3.05 11.70 12.62
C LEU A 39 -3.41 12.51 11.37
N VAL A 40 -3.81 13.78 11.52
CA VAL A 40 -4.17 14.63 10.36
C VAL A 40 -3.00 14.77 9.41
N VAL A 41 -1.80 15.03 9.95
CA VAL A 41 -0.58 15.13 9.13
C VAL A 41 -0.31 13.82 8.40
N GLY A 42 -0.38 12.68 9.09
CA GLY A 42 -0.13 11.37 8.46
C GLY A 42 -1.16 11.02 7.39
N VAL A 43 -2.45 11.18 7.66
CA VAL A 43 -3.52 10.87 6.69
C VAL A 43 -3.39 11.76 5.45
N THR A 44 -3.28 13.09 5.64
CA THR A 44 -3.19 14.03 4.52
C THR A 44 -1.92 13.83 3.71
N SER A 45 -0.78 13.58 4.36
CA SER A 45 0.46 13.35 3.64
C SER A 45 0.41 12.04 2.84
N MET A 46 -0.15 10.96 3.39
CA MET A 46 -0.24 9.68 2.69
C MET A 46 -1.17 9.73 1.47
N LEU A 47 -2.22 10.54 1.50
CA LEU A 47 -3.16 10.69 0.39
C LEU A 47 -2.65 11.61 -0.73
N ILE A 48 -1.63 12.43 -0.46
CA ILE A 48 -1.16 13.49 -1.37
C ILE A 48 0.29 13.27 -1.79
N VAL A 49 1.19 13.08 -0.84
CA VAL A 49 2.65 13.06 -1.09
C VAL A 49 3.06 11.87 -1.96
N PRO A 50 2.72 10.60 -1.63
CA PRO A 50 3.07 9.47 -2.48
C PRO A 50 2.49 9.57 -3.90
N PRO A 51 1.20 9.88 -4.12
CA PRO A 51 0.67 10.02 -5.49
C PRO A 51 1.39 11.10 -6.31
N LEU A 52 1.67 12.28 -5.74
CA LEU A 52 2.36 13.36 -6.45
C LEU A 52 3.79 12.97 -6.82
N ILE A 53 4.52 12.33 -5.91
CA ILE A 53 5.87 11.82 -6.17
C ILE A 53 5.83 10.72 -7.24
N GLY A 54 4.86 9.81 -7.15
CA GLY A 54 4.63 8.75 -8.13
C GLY A 54 4.40 9.31 -9.53
N ILE A 55 3.50 10.27 -9.69
CA ILE A 55 3.22 10.94 -10.96
C ILE A 55 4.48 11.65 -11.48
N ALA A 56 5.16 12.44 -10.65
CA ALA A 56 6.35 13.17 -11.07
C ALA A 56 7.48 12.25 -11.53
N ILE A 57 7.82 11.22 -10.75
CA ILE A 57 8.89 10.29 -11.09
C ILE A 57 8.49 9.43 -12.31
N ALA A 58 7.26 8.91 -12.35
CA ALA A 58 6.82 8.05 -13.44
C ALA A 58 6.81 8.80 -14.78
N THR A 59 6.30 10.03 -14.81
CA THR A 59 6.28 10.84 -16.05
C THR A 59 7.67 11.18 -16.57
N MET A 60 8.64 11.36 -15.69
CA MET A 60 10.01 11.71 -16.08
C MET A 60 10.86 10.50 -16.50
N PHE A 61 10.61 9.32 -15.92
CA PHE A 61 11.56 8.20 -16.00
C PHE A 61 10.97 6.86 -16.46
N ALA A 62 9.65 6.68 -16.44
CA ALA A 62 9.07 5.39 -16.80
C ALA A 62 9.30 5.09 -18.30
N PRO A 63 9.76 3.85 -18.63
CA PRO A 63 10.18 3.54 -19.99
C PRO A 63 9.01 3.32 -20.96
N THR A 64 7.82 2.97 -20.44
CA THR A 64 6.59 2.78 -21.23
C THR A 64 5.41 3.44 -20.50
N SER A 65 4.37 3.81 -21.23
CA SER A 65 3.13 4.35 -20.65
C SER A 65 2.44 3.34 -19.72
N VAL A 66 2.53 2.05 -20.03
CA VAL A 66 1.98 0.95 -19.21
C VAL A 66 2.69 0.89 -17.85
N LEU A 67 4.03 0.92 -17.84
CA LEU A 67 4.81 0.94 -16.59
C LEU A 67 4.68 2.27 -15.85
N MET A 68 4.49 3.38 -16.55
CA MET A 68 4.20 4.69 -15.96
C MET A 68 2.92 4.63 -15.12
N VAL A 69 1.82 4.13 -15.68
CA VAL A 69 0.57 3.93 -14.92
C VAL A 69 0.79 2.95 -13.77
N GLY A 70 1.57 1.88 -13.97
CA GLY A 70 1.94 0.95 -12.91
C GLY A 70 2.60 1.63 -11.71
N PHE A 71 3.56 2.53 -11.95
CA PHE A 71 4.21 3.31 -10.88
C PHE A 71 3.25 4.29 -10.18
N ILE A 72 2.35 4.92 -10.93
CA ILE A 72 1.34 5.82 -10.35
C ILE A 72 0.39 5.02 -9.45
N LEU A 73 -0.10 3.88 -9.93
CA LEU A 73 -0.95 2.98 -9.13
C LEU A 73 -0.23 2.50 -7.87
N LEU A 74 1.03 2.08 -7.98
CA LEU A 74 1.86 1.71 -6.83
C LEU A 74 1.94 2.86 -5.80
N ALA A 75 2.19 4.07 -6.28
CA ALA A 75 2.36 5.23 -5.42
C ALA A 75 1.09 5.59 -4.65
N THR A 76 -0.07 5.25 -5.21
CA THR A 76 -1.36 5.53 -4.55
C THR A 76 -1.64 4.57 -3.40
N CYS A 77 -1.09 3.34 -3.40
CA CYS A 77 -1.38 2.32 -2.40
C CYS A 77 -1.22 2.82 -0.95
N PRO A 78 -2.19 2.51 -0.06
CA PRO A 78 -2.14 2.89 1.34
C PRO A 78 -1.12 2.02 2.06
N GLY A 79 -0.85 2.34 3.33
CA GLY A 79 -0.07 1.47 4.21
C GLY A 79 -0.70 0.08 4.37
N GLY A 80 0.09 -0.91 4.81
CA GLY A 80 -0.38 -2.29 4.99
C GLY A 80 0.04 -2.88 6.34
N MET A 81 -0.55 -4.01 6.74
CA MET A 81 -0.34 -4.62 8.08
C MET A 81 1.15 -4.79 8.51
N LEU A 82 2.05 -4.95 7.56
CA LEU A 82 3.49 -5.03 7.81
C LEU A 82 4.09 -3.71 8.35
N SER A 83 3.51 -2.55 8.03
CA SER A 83 3.92 -1.24 8.57
C SER A 83 3.83 -1.24 10.09
N ASN A 84 2.75 -1.77 10.66
CA ASN A 84 2.52 -1.83 12.10
C ASN A 84 3.61 -2.64 12.83
N LEU A 85 4.01 -3.79 12.25
CA LEU A 85 5.11 -4.59 12.78
C LEU A 85 6.43 -3.81 12.72
N MET A 86 6.73 -3.17 11.59
CA MET A 86 7.95 -2.38 11.42
C MET A 86 7.99 -1.17 12.36
N THR A 87 6.85 -0.52 12.60
CA THR A 87 6.72 0.59 13.55
C THR A 87 7.05 0.14 14.98
N ASP A 88 6.53 -1.02 15.42
CA ASP A 88 6.87 -1.56 16.74
C ASP A 88 8.35 -1.95 16.85
N LEU A 89 8.92 -2.58 15.81
CA LEU A 89 10.35 -2.90 15.75
C LEU A 89 11.23 -1.65 15.83
N ALA A 90 10.81 -0.55 15.20
CA ALA A 90 11.48 0.75 15.27
C ALA A 90 11.22 1.50 16.60
N LYS A 91 10.36 0.97 17.48
CA LYS A 91 9.91 1.64 18.72
C LYS A 91 9.23 2.99 18.46
N GLY A 92 8.53 3.08 17.34
CA GLY A 92 7.65 4.18 16.98
C GLY A 92 6.31 4.14 17.74
N ASP A 93 5.40 5.02 17.34
CA ASP A 93 4.04 5.07 17.87
C ASP A 93 3.15 4.05 17.17
N LEU A 94 3.00 2.86 17.77
CA LEU A 94 2.18 1.78 17.23
C LEU A 94 0.69 2.16 17.18
N ALA A 95 0.20 2.93 18.15
CA ALA A 95 -1.21 3.34 18.18
C ALA A 95 -1.52 4.29 17.03
N LEU A 96 -0.59 5.20 16.71
CA LEU A 96 -0.69 6.06 15.53
C LEU A 96 -0.64 5.25 14.23
N SER A 97 0.30 4.30 14.09
CA SER A 97 0.42 3.45 12.89
C SER A 97 -0.89 2.69 12.61
N LEU A 98 -1.47 2.09 13.66
CA LEU A 98 -2.76 1.39 13.55
C LEU A 98 -3.86 2.36 13.13
N SER A 99 -3.93 3.55 13.72
CA SER A 99 -4.94 4.56 13.38
C SER A 99 -4.80 5.05 11.94
N LEU A 100 -3.56 5.28 11.47
CA LEU A 100 -3.26 5.66 10.08
C LEU A 100 -3.63 4.53 9.11
N SER A 101 -3.21 3.30 9.39
CA SER A 101 -3.55 2.12 8.59
C SER A 101 -5.06 1.99 8.40
N ILE A 102 -5.85 2.16 9.47
CA ILE A 102 -7.32 2.04 9.41
C ILE A 102 -7.93 3.18 8.59
N LEU A 103 -7.62 4.43 8.94
CA LEU A 103 -8.24 5.59 8.29
C LEU A 103 -7.82 5.73 6.84
N VAL A 104 -6.52 5.60 6.55
CA VAL A 104 -6.03 5.73 5.17
C VAL A 104 -6.58 4.60 4.33
N SER A 105 -6.66 3.36 4.82
CA SER A 105 -7.27 2.28 4.04
C SER A 105 -8.75 2.54 3.72
N MET A 106 -9.52 3.07 4.66
CA MET A 106 -10.92 3.43 4.41
C MET A 106 -11.07 4.54 3.37
N VAL A 107 -10.32 5.63 3.54
CA VAL A 107 -10.35 6.76 2.62
C VAL A 107 -9.81 6.34 1.25
N TYR A 108 -8.79 5.48 1.24
CA TYR A 108 -8.17 4.99 0.02
C TYR A 108 -9.12 4.19 -0.86
N ILE A 109 -10.02 3.38 -0.28
CA ILE A 109 -11.06 2.68 -1.05
C ILE A 109 -11.87 3.65 -1.92
N LEU A 110 -12.10 4.86 -1.41
CA LEU A 110 -12.81 5.90 -2.15
C LEU A 110 -11.89 6.67 -3.10
N VAL A 111 -10.62 6.86 -2.74
CA VAL A 111 -9.68 7.74 -3.46
C VAL A 111 -8.96 7.02 -4.61
N VAL A 112 -8.59 5.75 -4.44
CA VAL A 112 -7.85 4.98 -5.46
C VAL A 112 -8.52 4.95 -6.83
N PRO A 113 -9.85 4.79 -6.94
CA PRO A 113 -10.46 4.67 -8.26
C PRO A 113 -10.28 5.95 -9.08
N PHE A 114 -10.25 7.11 -8.42
CA PHE A 114 -10.04 8.40 -9.09
C PHE A 114 -8.61 8.55 -9.58
N TYR A 115 -7.61 8.23 -8.75
CA TYR A 115 -6.21 8.27 -9.20
C TYR A 115 -5.94 7.27 -10.31
N ALA A 116 -6.46 6.05 -10.19
CA ALA A 116 -6.29 5.02 -11.20
C ALA A 116 -6.98 5.40 -12.51
N HIS A 117 -8.22 5.91 -12.45
CA HIS A 117 -8.92 6.39 -13.65
C HIS A 117 -8.21 7.59 -14.29
N PHE A 118 -7.73 8.55 -13.49
CA PHE A 118 -6.92 9.67 -13.98
C PHE A 118 -5.64 9.18 -14.68
N ALA A 119 -4.90 8.27 -14.06
CA ALA A 119 -3.66 7.76 -14.61
C ALA A 119 -3.89 7.04 -15.95
N LEU A 120 -4.93 6.19 -16.01
CA LEU A 120 -5.29 5.44 -17.22
C LEU A 120 -5.71 6.39 -18.36
N THR A 121 -6.61 7.34 -18.07
CA THR A 121 -7.14 8.26 -19.10
C THR A 121 -6.09 9.23 -19.62
N HIS A 122 -5.24 9.76 -18.73
CA HIS A 122 -4.28 10.81 -19.09
C HIS A 122 -2.99 10.26 -19.71
N PHE A 123 -2.49 9.10 -19.25
CA PHE A 123 -1.17 8.60 -19.68
C PHE A 123 -1.22 7.44 -20.68
N MET A 124 -2.36 6.77 -20.85
CA MET A 124 -2.47 5.69 -21.85
C MET A 124 -3.26 6.06 -23.10
N GLY A 125 -3.97 7.21 -23.11
CA GLY A 125 -4.77 7.64 -24.26
C GLY A 125 -6.01 6.75 -24.46
N VAL A 126 -7.18 7.36 -24.64
CA VAL A 126 -8.48 6.67 -24.69
C VAL A 126 -8.76 5.98 -26.04
N GLU A 127 -7.79 5.85 -26.95
CA GLU A 127 -8.09 5.36 -28.30
C GLU A 127 -8.08 3.85 -28.50
N GLU A 128 -7.55 3.03 -27.57
CA GLU A 128 -7.74 1.57 -27.66
C GLU A 128 -8.19 0.92 -26.33
N GLN A 129 -9.47 0.56 -26.31
CA GLN A 129 -10.09 -0.56 -25.57
C GLN A 129 -10.47 -0.42 -24.08
N VAL A 130 -10.22 0.70 -23.40
CA VAL A 130 -10.58 0.80 -21.96
C VAL A 130 -11.41 2.04 -21.64
N SER A 131 -12.56 2.23 -22.31
CA SER A 131 -13.60 3.14 -21.81
C SER A 131 -14.35 2.48 -20.64
N ILE A 132 -13.68 2.23 -19.52
CA ILE A 132 -14.38 1.75 -18.32
C ILE A 132 -15.09 2.97 -17.72
N PRO A 133 -16.43 3.00 -17.70
CA PRO A 133 -17.16 4.11 -17.09
C PRO A 133 -16.70 4.26 -15.63
N LEU A 134 -16.34 5.47 -15.22
CA LEU A 134 -15.79 5.75 -13.88
C LEU A 134 -16.64 5.11 -12.78
N LEU A 135 -17.97 5.18 -12.91
CA LEU A 135 -18.90 4.59 -11.94
C LEU A 135 -18.76 3.05 -11.83
N SER A 136 -18.58 2.36 -12.96
CA SER A 136 -18.37 0.90 -12.99
C SER A 136 -17.00 0.53 -12.43
N PHE A 137 -15.96 1.31 -12.75
CA PHE A 137 -14.61 1.14 -12.22
C PHE A 137 -14.57 1.29 -10.69
N VAL A 138 -15.15 2.38 -10.18
CA VAL A 138 -15.32 2.65 -8.74
C VAL A 138 -16.11 1.52 -8.10
N GLY A 139 -17.25 1.12 -8.67
CA GLY A 139 -18.10 0.05 -8.14
C GLY A 139 -17.37 -1.28 -7.98
N LYS A 140 -16.54 -1.67 -8.96
CA LYS A 140 -15.72 -2.90 -8.88
C LYS A 140 -14.70 -2.85 -7.74
N ILE A 141 -13.92 -1.77 -7.66
CA ILE A 141 -12.91 -1.61 -6.61
C ILE A 141 -13.56 -1.53 -5.23
N PHE A 142 -14.66 -0.79 -5.12
CA PHE A 142 -15.42 -0.69 -3.88
C PHE A 142 -15.94 -2.06 -3.42
N SER A 143 -16.49 -2.85 -4.34
CA SER A 143 -17.06 -4.16 -4.02
C SER A 143 -16.00 -5.16 -3.54
N ILE A 144 -14.82 -5.19 -4.16
CA ILE A 144 -13.75 -6.13 -3.80
C ILE A 144 -12.98 -5.72 -2.53
N THR A 145 -13.09 -4.46 -2.10
CA THR A 145 -12.37 -3.94 -0.93
C THR A 145 -13.28 -3.73 0.28
N LEU A 146 -14.33 -2.93 0.15
CA LEU A 146 -15.15 -2.52 1.30
C LEU A 146 -16.05 -3.64 1.80
N ILE A 147 -16.68 -4.40 0.88
CA ILE A 147 -17.58 -5.50 1.25
C ILE A 147 -16.86 -6.54 2.11
N PRO A 148 -15.73 -7.14 1.67
CA PRO A 148 -15.01 -8.10 2.52
C PRO A 148 -14.51 -7.49 3.83
N ALA A 149 -13.97 -6.26 3.81
CA ALA A 149 -13.51 -5.60 5.04
C ALA A 149 -14.66 -5.38 6.04
N GLY A 150 -15.83 -4.93 5.56
CA GLY A 150 -17.03 -4.76 6.37
C GLY A 150 -17.57 -6.07 6.93
N LEU A 151 -17.60 -7.13 6.11
CA LEU A 151 -17.97 -8.47 6.57
C LEU A 151 -17.00 -9.00 7.64
N GLY A 152 -15.70 -8.75 7.50
CA GLY A 152 -14.70 -9.10 8.50
C GLY A 152 -14.91 -8.36 9.82
N LEU A 153 -15.17 -7.05 9.76
CA LEU A 153 -15.48 -6.25 10.94
C LEU A 153 -16.77 -6.74 11.63
N LEU A 154 -17.81 -7.04 10.85
CA LEU A 154 -19.06 -7.59 11.37
C LEU A 154 -18.83 -8.95 12.05
N ALA A 155 -18.08 -9.85 11.40
CA ALA A 155 -17.72 -11.15 11.98
C ALA A 155 -16.92 -11.01 13.28
N ASN A 156 -16.00 -10.04 13.35
CA ASN A 156 -15.25 -9.77 14.59
C ASN A 156 -16.13 -9.17 15.69
N THR A 157 -17.15 -8.40 15.32
CA THR A 157 -18.11 -7.80 16.26
C THR A 157 -19.06 -8.86 16.84
N LEU A 158 -19.56 -9.77 16.01
CA LEU A 158 -20.51 -10.81 16.42
C LEU A 158 -19.81 -12.03 17.06
N MET A 159 -18.62 -12.39 16.56
CA MET A 159 -17.90 -13.62 16.94
C MET A 159 -16.39 -13.36 17.12
N PRO A 160 -15.97 -12.56 18.11
CA PRO A 160 -14.57 -12.16 18.29
C PRO A 160 -13.62 -13.34 18.54
N ALA A 161 -14.08 -14.35 19.30
CA ALA A 161 -13.27 -15.54 19.58
C ALA A 161 -12.94 -16.36 18.33
N LEU A 162 -13.91 -16.51 17.42
CA LEU A 162 -13.69 -17.20 16.15
C LEU A 162 -12.79 -16.37 15.24
N SER A 163 -13.05 -15.07 15.14
CA SER A 163 -12.28 -14.12 14.34
C SER A 163 -10.80 -14.14 14.70
N LYS A 164 -10.47 -14.17 16.00
CA LYS A 164 -9.10 -14.31 16.48
C LYS A 164 -8.42 -15.62 16.04
N LYS A 165 -9.16 -16.73 15.97
CA LYS A 165 -8.64 -18.04 15.53
C LYS A 165 -8.41 -18.09 14.02
N ILE A 166 -9.36 -17.62 13.23
CA ILE A 166 -9.32 -17.76 11.75
C ILE A 166 -8.49 -16.67 11.08
N LYS A 167 -8.34 -15.48 11.69
CA LYS A 167 -7.65 -14.33 11.09
C LYS A 167 -6.29 -14.69 10.48
N GLY A 168 -5.45 -15.42 11.23
CA GLY A 168 -4.12 -15.82 10.79
C GLY A 168 -4.16 -16.76 9.58
N LEU A 169 -5.05 -17.75 9.59
CA LEU A 169 -5.24 -18.71 8.50
C LEU A 169 -5.77 -18.03 7.23
N VAL A 170 -6.77 -17.16 7.37
CA VAL A 170 -7.33 -16.39 6.24
C VAL A 170 -6.26 -15.47 5.65
N LYS A 171 -5.49 -14.77 6.49
CA LYS A 171 -4.40 -13.90 6.04
C LYS A 171 -3.35 -14.70 5.26
N LEU A 172 -2.94 -15.83 5.82
CA LEU A 172 -1.94 -16.70 5.22
C LEU A 172 -2.45 -17.23 3.87
N GLY A 173 -3.67 -17.74 3.81
CA GLY A 173 -4.28 -18.21 2.56
C GLY A 173 -4.31 -17.12 1.48
N GLY A 174 -4.84 -15.94 1.80
CA GLY A 174 -4.88 -14.82 0.87
C GLY A 174 -3.50 -14.38 0.40
N THR A 175 -2.55 -14.23 1.33
CA THR A 175 -1.17 -13.83 0.99
C THR A 175 -0.46 -14.89 0.14
N SER A 176 -0.64 -16.17 0.45
CA SER A 176 -0.05 -17.27 -0.33
C SER A 176 -0.57 -17.29 -1.76
N VAL A 177 -1.89 -17.14 -1.97
CA VAL A 177 -2.47 -17.08 -3.32
C VAL A 177 -1.95 -15.84 -4.08
N LEU A 178 -1.81 -14.70 -3.40
CA LEU A 178 -1.26 -13.49 -3.99
C LEU A 178 0.20 -13.69 -4.44
N VAL A 179 1.05 -14.24 -3.56
CA VAL A 179 2.47 -14.52 -3.85
C VAL A 179 2.63 -15.52 -5.00
N VAL A 180 1.81 -16.57 -5.04
CA VAL A 180 1.79 -17.53 -6.15
C VAL A 180 1.40 -16.84 -7.45
N SER A 181 0.38 -15.97 -7.42
CA SER A 181 -0.04 -15.19 -8.58
C SER A 181 1.08 -14.27 -9.08
N PHE A 182 1.84 -13.64 -8.17
CA PHE A 182 3.01 -12.83 -8.54
C PHE A 182 4.08 -13.66 -9.23
N GLY A 183 4.36 -14.86 -8.73
CA GLY A 183 5.32 -15.78 -9.35
C GLY A 183 4.95 -16.10 -10.80
N PHE A 184 3.68 -16.39 -11.06
CA PHE A 184 3.21 -16.61 -12.43
C PHE A 184 3.30 -15.36 -13.31
N ILE A 185 2.94 -14.18 -12.79
CA ILE A 185 3.08 -12.92 -13.53
C ILE A 185 4.54 -12.65 -13.89
N LEU A 186 5.49 -12.90 -12.97
CA LEU A 186 6.92 -12.71 -13.23
C LEU A 186 7.44 -13.64 -14.33
N VAL A 187 6.95 -14.88 -14.39
CA VAL A 187 7.30 -15.82 -15.46
C VAL A 187 6.75 -15.34 -16.80
N ASP A 188 5.49 -14.91 -16.82
CA ASP A 188 4.81 -14.39 -18.02
C ASP A 188 5.44 -13.09 -18.54
N GLN A 189 5.87 -12.22 -17.64
CA GLN A 189 6.45 -10.91 -17.94
C GLN A 189 7.99 -10.90 -17.85
N LEU A 190 8.63 -12.07 -17.92
CA LEU A 190 10.08 -12.19 -17.72
C LEU A 190 10.89 -11.43 -18.77
N ALA A 191 10.41 -11.36 -20.01
CA ALA A 191 11.06 -10.62 -21.08
C ALA A 191 11.09 -9.12 -20.79
N VAL A 192 9.91 -8.54 -20.50
CA VAL A 192 9.75 -7.12 -20.13
C VAL A 192 10.53 -6.80 -18.85
N LEU A 193 10.48 -7.68 -17.86
CA LEU A 193 11.25 -7.52 -16.63
C LEU A 193 12.76 -7.49 -16.91
N LYS A 194 13.29 -8.35 -17.77
CA LYS A 194 14.71 -8.37 -18.13
C LYS A 194 15.11 -7.11 -18.90
N GLU A 195 14.28 -6.69 -19.84
CA GLU A 195 14.50 -5.50 -20.66
C GLU A 195 14.56 -4.23 -19.80
N TYR A 196 13.61 -4.06 -18.88
CA TYR A 196 13.46 -2.84 -18.08
C TYR A 196 13.91 -3.00 -16.63
N PHE A 197 14.64 -4.06 -16.27
CA PHE A 197 15.00 -4.37 -14.87
C PHE A 197 15.65 -3.17 -14.16
N THR A 198 16.68 -2.59 -14.79
CA THR A 198 17.44 -1.47 -14.23
C THR A 198 16.57 -0.25 -14.01
N SER A 199 15.73 0.09 -15.00
CA SER A 199 14.81 1.22 -14.90
C SER A 199 13.75 0.99 -13.82
N LEU A 200 13.12 -0.19 -13.80
CA LEU A 200 12.13 -0.57 -12.79
C LEU A 200 12.72 -0.48 -11.38
N PHE A 201 13.91 -1.05 -11.17
CA PHE A 201 14.60 -1.03 -9.89
C PHE A 201 14.96 0.40 -9.48
N ALA A 202 15.59 1.17 -10.37
CA ALA A 202 16.04 2.53 -10.08
C ALA A 202 14.87 3.47 -9.75
N ILE A 203 13.78 3.41 -10.52
CA ILE A 203 12.56 4.20 -10.30
C ILE A 203 11.92 3.80 -8.97
N THR A 204 11.82 2.51 -8.66
CA THR A 204 11.25 2.00 -7.40
C THR A 204 12.07 2.49 -6.19
N VAL A 205 13.40 2.43 -6.28
CA VAL A 205 14.30 2.95 -5.22
C VAL A 205 14.10 4.46 -5.07
N ALA A 206 14.11 5.21 -6.18
CA ALA A 206 13.91 6.65 -6.17
C ALA A 206 12.56 7.03 -5.54
N LEU A 207 11.48 6.36 -5.93
CA LEU A 207 10.14 6.59 -5.39
C LEU A 207 10.12 6.41 -3.88
N ASN A 208 10.66 5.31 -3.35
CA ASN A 208 10.67 5.07 -1.91
C ASN A 208 11.60 6.03 -1.15
N VAL A 209 12.79 6.28 -1.67
CA VAL A 209 13.77 7.17 -1.01
C VAL A 209 13.26 8.61 -0.98
N VAL A 210 12.73 9.12 -2.10
CA VAL A 210 12.17 10.47 -2.18
C VAL A 210 10.93 10.58 -1.31
N THR A 211 10.02 9.61 -1.35
CA THR A 211 8.84 9.62 -0.47
C THR A 211 9.25 9.62 1.00
N LEU A 212 10.21 8.79 1.40
CA LEU A 212 10.71 8.73 2.77
C LEU A 212 11.37 10.06 3.17
N ALA A 213 12.20 10.64 2.31
CA ALA A 213 12.86 11.93 2.58
C ALA A 213 11.83 13.05 2.79
N VAL A 214 10.82 13.13 1.93
CA VAL A 214 9.72 14.10 2.06
C VAL A 214 8.90 13.83 3.32
N ALA A 215 8.58 12.57 3.64
CA ALA A 215 7.86 12.21 4.86
C ALA A 215 8.64 12.60 6.13
N ILE A 216 9.96 12.43 6.14
CA ILE A 216 10.84 12.86 7.24
C ILE A 216 10.84 14.38 7.35
N ALA A 217 10.98 15.09 6.23
CA ALA A 217 11.02 16.56 6.20
C ALA A 217 9.68 17.16 6.65
N LEU A 218 8.56 16.63 6.14
CA LEU A 218 7.21 17.04 6.52
C LEU A 218 6.95 16.79 8.01
N SER A 219 7.27 15.58 8.50
CA SER A 219 7.10 15.23 9.92
C SER A 219 7.94 16.12 10.84
N LYS A 220 9.14 16.53 10.40
CA LYS A 220 9.99 17.50 11.11
C LYS A 220 9.40 18.90 11.09
N GLY A 221 8.98 19.40 9.92
CA GLY A 221 8.40 20.74 9.76
C GLY A 221 7.09 20.89 10.55
N MET A 222 6.29 19.83 10.60
CA MET A 222 5.07 19.75 11.39
C MET A 222 5.31 19.44 12.87
N LYS A 223 6.58 19.40 13.32
CA LYS A 223 6.99 19.22 14.72
C LYS A 223 6.38 17.98 15.38
N LEU A 224 6.27 16.87 14.64
CA LEU A 224 5.81 15.59 15.19
C LEU A 224 6.84 15.03 16.17
N MET A 225 6.36 14.33 17.20
CA MET A 225 7.21 13.66 18.18
C MET A 225 8.05 12.57 17.50
N PRO A 226 9.24 12.23 18.03
CA PRO A 226 10.11 11.24 17.41
C PRO A 226 9.44 9.89 17.10
N LYS A 227 8.58 9.40 18.00
CA LYS A 227 7.84 8.15 17.81
C LYS A 227 6.76 8.24 16.72
N GLU A 228 6.06 9.38 16.66
CA GLU A 228 5.03 9.65 15.65
C GLU A 228 5.64 9.74 14.25
N ARG A 229 6.76 10.45 14.12
CA ARG A 229 7.52 10.56 12.87
C ARG A 229 7.96 9.20 12.35
N ILE A 230 8.42 8.29 13.22
CA ILE A 230 8.78 6.93 12.81
C ILE A 230 7.57 6.21 12.21
N ALA A 231 6.42 6.28 12.88
CA ALA A 231 5.18 5.66 12.38
C ALA A 231 4.78 6.23 11.02
N VAL A 232 4.72 7.56 10.89
CA VAL A 232 4.37 8.23 9.62
C VAL A 232 5.36 7.83 8.51
N CYS A 233 6.67 7.80 8.78
CA CYS A 233 7.66 7.44 7.76
C CYS A 233 7.53 5.98 7.30
N ILE A 234 7.31 5.04 8.21
CA ILE A 234 7.16 3.61 7.88
C ILE A 234 5.88 3.38 7.05
N GLU A 235 4.80 4.06 7.40
CA GLU A 235 3.54 4.04 6.65
C GLU A 235 3.70 4.55 5.20
N HIS A 236 4.66 5.44 4.93
CA HIS A 236 4.96 5.89 3.54
C HIS A 236 5.82 4.90 2.75
N ILE A 237 6.50 3.95 3.39
CA ILE A 237 7.36 2.96 2.71
C ILE A 237 6.58 1.67 2.47
N ILE A 238 5.96 1.14 3.53
CA ILE A 238 5.32 -0.17 3.50
C ILE A 238 3.87 -0.01 3.06
N ARG A 239 3.60 -0.33 1.79
CA ARG A 239 2.28 -0.19 1.17
C ARG A 239 1.58 -1.52 0.95
N GLN A 240 0.27 -1.47 0.77
CA GLN A 240 -0.57 -2.59 0.40
C GLN A 240 -0.77 -2.65 -1.13
N GLU A 241 0.19 -3.28 -1.79
CA GLU A 241 0.28 -3.37 -3.26
C GLU A 241 -0.79 -4.24 -3.92
N GLY A 242 -1.35 -5.21 -3.18
CA GLY A 242 -2.31 -6.18 -3.74
C GLY A 242 -3.52 -5.54 -4.42
N THR A 243 -4.00 -4.40 -3.92
CA THR A 243 -5.12 -3.66 -4.54
C THR A 243 -4.72 -3.08 -5.90
N ALA A 244 -3.52 -2.52 -6.03
CA ALA A 244 -3.05 -1.97 -7.30
C ALA A 244 -2.77 -3.06 -8.34
N ILE A 245 -2.27 -4.22 -7.90
CA ILE A 245 -2.08 -5.37 -8.78
C ILE A 245 -3.41 -5.92 -9.28
N TYR A 246 -4.43 -5.99 -8.42
CA TYR A 246 -5.80 -6.34 -8.86
C TYR A 246 -6.33 -5.34 -9.89
N ILE A 247 -6.13 -4.04 -9.69
CA ILE A 247 -6.56 -3.02 -10.66
C ILE A 247 -5.84 -3.23 -12.00
N ALA A 248 -4.52 -3.35 -11.99
CA ALA A 248 -3.70 -3.54 -13.19
C ALA A 248 -4.09 -4.82 -13.95
N VAL A 249 -4.16 -5.96 -13.26
CA VAL A 249 -4.32 -7.27 -13.92
C VAL A 249 -5.78 -7.61 -14.19
N THR A 250 -6.67 -7.45 -13.20
CA THR A 250 -8.06 -7.90 -13.33
C THR A 250 -8.96 -6.86 -13.98
N ILE A 251 -8.78 -5.57 -13.65
CA ILE A 251 -9.66 -4.52 -14.18
C ILE A 251 -9.16 -4.01 -15.52
N VAL A 252 -7.87 -3.66 -15.60
CA VAL A 252 -7.26 -3.10 -16.82
C VAL A 252 -6.84 -4.20 -17.79
N GLY A 253 -6.52 -5.41 -17.31
CA GLY A 253 -6.08 -6.52 -18.15
C GLY A 253 -4.59 -6.47 -18.51
N SER A 254 -3.78 -5.67 -17.81
CA SER A 254 -2.34 -5.52 -18.07
C SER A 254 -1.50 -6.10 -16.93
N ARG A 255 -0.79 -7.19 -17.22
CA ARG A 255 0.18 -7.80 -16.30
C ARG A 255 1.47 -7.01 -16.22
N GLU A 256 1.93 -6.44 -17.32
CA GLU A 256 3.08 -5.54 -17.37
C GLU A 256 2.93 -4.39 -16.36
N MET A 257 1.74 -3.78 -16.30
CA MET A 257 1.42 -2.69 -15.38
C MET A 257 1.60 -3.06 -13.89
N SER A 258 1.62 -4.36 -13.54
CA SER A 258 1.82 -4.82 -12.17
C SER A 258 3.30 -4.98 -11.75
N LEU A 259 4.24 -4.94 -12.71
CA LEU A 259 5.66 -5.11 -12.44
C LEU A 259 6.24 -4.10 -11.43
N PRO A 260 5.89 -2.80 -11.46
CA PRO A 260 6.35 -1.84 -10.46
C PRO A 260 5.99 -2.25 -9.03
N MET A 261 4.78 -2.77 -8.83
CA MET A 261 4.33 -3.24 -7.51
C MET A 261 5.14 -4.46 -7.07
N ILE A 262 5.30 -5.46 -7.94
CA ILE A 262 6.06 -6.67 -7.60
C ILE A 262 7.53 -6.33 -7.28
N MET A 263 8.13 -5.37 -7.99
CA MET A 263 9.47 -4.85 -7.72
C MET A 263 9.54 -4.08 -6.38
N ASN A 264 8.46 -3.38 -6.01
CA ASN A 264 8.42 -2.56 -4.81
C ASN A 264 8.47 -3.38 -3.52
N THR A 265 7.78 -4.52 -3.44
CA THR A 265 7.77 -5.36 -2.23
C THR A 265 9.18 -5.59 -1.65
N PRO A 266 10.17 -6.14 -2.38
CA PRO A 266 11.52 -6.35 -1.83
C PRO A 266 12.28 -5.04 -1.60
N VAL A 267 12.16 -4.05 -2.49
CA VAL A 267 12.87 -2.76 -2.37
C VAL A 267 12.42 -1.99 -1.12
N ALA A 268 11.11 -1.86 -0.93
CA ALA A 268 10.51 -1.20 0.22
C ALA A 268 10.87 -1.91 1.53
N LEU A 269 10.92 -3.25 1.53
CA LEU A 269 11.36 -4.03 2.69
C LEU A 269 12.79 -3.69 3.09
N VAL A 270 13.74 -3.68 2.15
CA VAL A 270 15.14 -3.34 2.43
C VAL A 270 15.25 -1.92 2.98
N ILE A 271 14.64 -0.94 2.31
CA ILE A 271 14.67 0.47 2.73
C ILE A 271 14.04 0.63 4.13
N CYS A 272 12.91 -0.02 4.39
CA CYS A 272 12.24 0.02 5.69
C CYS A 272 13.11 -0.59 6.79
N ILE A 273 13.73 -1.75 6.55
CA ILE A 273 14.63 -2.39 7.51
C ILE A 273 15.82 -1.47 7.82
N SER A 274 16.43 -0.86 6.79
CA SER A 274 17.51 0.12 6.99
C SER A 274 17.05 1.31 7.85
N PHE A 275 15.85 1.84 7.59
CA PHE A 275 15.28 2.93 8.37
C PHE A 275 14.99 2.54 9.82
N VAL A 276 14.48 1.32 10.06
CA VAL A 276 14.24 0.75 11.40
C VAL A 276 15.57 0.64 12.17
N LEU A 277 16.61 0.09 11.55
CA LEU A 277 17.94 -0.07 12.16
C LEU A 277 18.55 1.29 12.52
N PHE A 278 18.48 2.27 11.62
CA PHE A 278 18.94 3.62 11.88
C PHE A 278 18.21 4.28 13.06
N SER A 279 16.88 4.15 13.09
CA SER A 279 16.03 4.71 14.15
C SER A 279 16.34 4.12 15.52
N ARG A 280 16.68 2.82 15.59
CA ARG A 280 17.09 2.16 16.84
C ARG A 280 18.46 2.61 17.34
N ARG A 281 19.44 2.76 16.44
CA ARG A 281 20.80 3.19 16.82
C ARG A 281 20.80 4.58 17.43
N LYS A 282 20.08 5.53 16.83
CA LYS A 282 19.98 6.90 17.34
C LYS A 282 19.44 6.94 18.77
N LYS A 283 18.37 6.18 19.05
CA LYS A 283 17.78 6.09 20.39
C LYS A 283 18.74 5.52 21.45
N ASN A 284 19.56 4.54 21.08
CA ASN A 284 20.56 3.98 22.00
C ASN A 284 21.67 5.01 22.28
N SER A 285 22.11 5.76 21.27
CA SER A 285 23.10 6.84 21.47
C SER A 285 22.58 7.95 22.38
N ASP A 286 21.34 8.40 22.17
CA ASP A 286 20.70 9.43 23.00
C ASP A 286 20.53 8.97 24.46
N ARG A 287 20.34 7.67 24.70
CA ARG A 287 20.28 7.09 26.04
C ARG A 287 21.63 7.03 26.75
N ILE A 288 22.71 6.70 26.02
CA ILE A 288 24.06 6.64 26.58
C ILE A 288 24.55 8.05 26.95
N LEU A 289 24.21 9.07 26.16
CA LEU A 289 24.58 10.46 26.43
C LEU A 289 23.78 11.11 27.57
N ALA A 290 22.65 10.51 27.96
CA ALA A 290 21.76 11.00 29.02
C ALA A 290 21.93 10.25 30.36
N ALA A 291 22.80 9.24 30.41
CA ALA A 291 23.14 8.45 31.59
C ALA A 291 24.52 8.89 32.12
#